data_AF-A0A969QK70-F1
#
_entry.id   AF-A0A969QK70-F1
#
_cell.length_a   1.000
_cell.length_b   1.000
_cell.length_c   1.000
_cell.angle_alpha   90.00
_cell.angle_beta   90.00
_cell.angle_gamma   90.00
#
_symmetry.space_group_name_H-M   'P 1'
#
loop_
_entity.id
_entity.type
_entity.pdbx_description
1 polymer ?
#
loop_
_entity_poly.entity_id
_entity_poly.type
_entity_poly.pdbx_seq_one_letter_code
_entity_poly.pdbx_strand_id
1 'polypeptide(L)'
;MFFDFIPPVVPLRAIAFQIVFLLMAIAIEATVLHKQLNIPPKQSIQFAASINLLTTVAGWLVTFLLLGTSLSLPTPLLTELKIALMNFIFLTNGLTAPPSC
;
A
#
# COMPACT_ATOMS: atom_id res chain seq x y z
N MET A 1 -26.81 12.27 -3.50
CA MET A 1 -26.37 13.40 -4.34
C MET A 1 -24.93 13.84 -4.09
N PHE A 2 -24.46 14.06 -2.85
CA PHE A 2 -23.04 14.41 -2.61
C PHE A 2 -22.08 13.20 -2.57
N PHE A 3 -22.59 11.99 -2.33
CA PHE A 3 -21.77 10.77 -2.20
C PHE A 3 -21.65 9.93 -3.49
N ASP A 4 -22.29 10.35 -4.58
CA ASP A 4 -22.29 9.66 -5.88
C ASP A 4 -21.03 9.94 -6.73
N PHE A 5 -20.13 10.83 -6.27
CA PHE A 5 -18.85 11.15 -6.92
C PHE A 5 -17.68 10.25 -6.48
N ILE A 6 -17.89 9.31 -5.55
CA ILE A 6 -16.84 8.39 -5.14
C ILE A 6 -16.88 7.14 -6.03
N PRO A 7 -15.94 6.95 -6.97
CA PRO A 7 -15.82 5.68 -7.69
C PRO A 7 -15.63 4.54 -6.68
N PRO A 8 -16.26 3.37 -6.89
CA PRO A 8 -16.40 2.30 -5.88
C PRO A 8 -15.10 1.57 -5.51
N VAL A 9 -13.96 1.94 -6.09
CA VAL A 9 -12.62 1.49 -5.69
C VAL A 9 -11.97 2.54 -4.80
N VAL A 10 -12.47 2.64 -3.57
CA VAL A 10 -12.14 3.74 -2.67
C VAL A 10 -10.63 3.75 -2.36
N PRO A 11 -9.87 4.80 -2.73
CA PRO A 11 -8.45 4.93 -2.37
C PRO A 11 -8.23 5.02 -0.85
N LEU A 12 -9.31 5.16 -0.08
CA LEU A 12 -9.33 5.09 1.38
C LEU A 12 -8.69 3.81 1.92
N ARG A 13 -8.91 2.66 1.26
CA ARG A 13 -8.28 1.40 1.66
C ARG A 13 -6.75 1.47 1.48
N ALA A 14 -6.30 2.01 0.36
CA ALA A 14 -4.87 2.17 0.08
C ALA A 14 -4.21 3.15 1.08
N ILE A 15 -4.87 4.27 1.37
CA ILE A 15 -4.40 5.26 2.35
C ILE A 15 -4.33 4.66 3.76
N ALA A 16 -5.35 3.91 4.18
CA ALA A 16 -5.35 3.25 5.48
C ALA A 16 -4.21 2.24 5.62
N PHE A 17 -4.00 1.38 4.62
CA PHE A 17 -2.85 0.47 4.61
C PHE A 17 -1.52 1.22 4.60
N GLN A 18 -1.40 2.28 3.79
CA GLN A 18 -0.18 3.10 3.75
C GLN A 18 0.16 3.68 5.11
N ILE A 19 -0.83 4.19 5.87
CA ILE A 19 -0.62 4.74 7.21
C ILE A 19 -0.13 3.64 8.17
N VAL A 20 -0.76 2.46 8.17
CA VAL A 20 -0.35 1.35 9.04
C VAL A 20 1.07 0.88 8.69
N PHE A 21 1.39 0.75 7.41
CA PHE A 21 2.74 0.39 6.95
C PHE A 21 3.77 1.45 7.33
N LEU A 22 3.44 2.73 7.18
CA LEU A 22 4.30 3.84 7.59
C LEU A 22 4.60 3.78 9.09
N LEU A 23 3.57 3.63 9.93
CA LEU A 23 3.74 3.52 11.38
C LEU A 23 4.59 2.30 11.77
N MET A 24 4.37 1.16 11.11
CA MET A 24 5.15 -0.05 11.34
C MET A 24 6.62 0.15 10.96
N ALA A 25 6.89 0.75 9.80
CA ALA A 25 8.26 1.03 9.33
C ALA A 25 8.99 2.00 10.27
N ILE A 26 8.31 3.07 10.71
CA ILE A 26 8.85 4.02 11.69
C ILE A 26 9.21 3.33 13.00
N ALA A 27 8.35 2.45 13.52
CA ALA A 27 8.62 1.73 14.76
C ALA A 27 9.84 0.79 14.64
N ILE A 28 9.94 0.07 13.51
CA ILE A 28 11.07 -0.84 13.23
C ILE A 28 12.35 -0.02 13.08
N GLU A 29 12.38 1.00 12.22
CA GLU A 29 13.56 1.82 11.97
C GLU A 29 13.99 2.61 13.19
N ALA A 30 13.07 3.16 13.99
CA ALA A 30 13.41 3.85 15.22
C ALA A 30 14.10 2.92 16.23
N THR A 31 13.68 1.65 16.28
CA THR A 31 14.29 0.63 17.14
C THR A 31 15.67 0.24 16.63
N VAL A 32 15.81 0.03 15.33
CA VAL A 32 17.10 -0.30 14.69
C VAL A 32 18.09 0.86 14.85
N LEU A 33 17.65 2.10 14.62
CA LEU A 33 18.49 3.29 14.70
C LEU A 33 18.91 3.60 16.13
N HIS A 34 18.03 3.38 17.10
CA HIS A 34 18.38 3.45 18.52
C HIS A 34 19.45 2.41 18.89
N LYS A 35 19.30 1.16 18.40
CA LYS A 35 20.28 0.10 18.64
C LYS A 35 21.62 0.32 17.95
N GLN A 36 21.64 0.89 16.74
CA GLN A 36 22.86 1.05 15.96
C GLN A 36 23.64 2.31 16.30
N LEU A 37 22.96 3.45 16.50
CA LEU A 37 23.64 4.74 16.74
C LEU A 37 23.60 5.20 18.19
N ASN A 38 22.92 4.48 19.10
CA ASN A 38 22.77 4.84 20.51
C ASN A 38 22.20 6.27 20.73
N ILE A 39 21.39 6.73 19.78
CA ILE A 39 20.76 8.05 19.79
C ILE A 39 19.57 8.03 20.77
N PRO A 40 19.29 9.13 21.50
CA PRO A 40 18.13 9.20 22.38
C PRO A 40 16.82 8.86 21.65
N PRO A 41 15.90 8.13 22.29
CA PRO A 41 14.74 7.53 21.64
C PRO A 41 13.83 8.55 20.93
N LYS A 42 13.71 9.77 21.47
CA LYS A 42 12.96 10.87 20.83
C LYS A 42 13.54 11.27 19.48
N GLN A 43 14.87 11.41 19.38
CA GLN A 43 15.51 11.80 18.13
C GLN A 43 15.50 10.66 17.12
N SER A 44 15.64 9.41 17.59
CA SER A 44 15.55 8.22 16.74
C SER A 44 14.19 8.11 16.04
N ILE A 45 13.09 8.33 16.79
CA ILE A 45 11.73 8.30 16.23
C ILE A 45 11.52 9.44 15.22
N GLN A 46 11.98 10.65 15.51
CA GLN A 46 11.84 11.79 14.60
C GLN A 46 12.59 11.58 13.28
N PHE A 47 13.78 10.99 13.34
CA PHE A 47 14.59 10.70 12.17
C PHE A 47 13.98 9.57 11.33
N ALA A 48 13.59 8.46 11.97
CA ALA A 48 12.88 7.36 11.32
C ALA A 48 11.56 7.83 10.69
N ALA A 49 10.79 8.68 11.38
CA ALA A 49 9.56 9.27 10.84
C ALA A 49 9.82 10.11 9.59
N SER A 50 10.83 10.98 9.64
CA SER A 50 11.17 11.86 8.52
C SER A 50 11.64 11.07 7.29
N ILE A 51 12.48 10.04 7.49
CA ILE A 51 12.96 9.18 6.40
C ILE A 51 11.83 8.34 5.81
N ASN A 52 11.01 7.69 6.64
CA ASN A 52 9.88 6.87 6.17
C ASN A 52 8.82 7.71 5.45
N LEU A 53 8.61 8.95 5.88
CA LEU A 53 7.71 9.88 5.20
C LEU A 53 8.32 10.36 3.87
N LEU A 54 9.60 10.73 3.87
CA LEU A 54 10.31 11.17 2.67
C LEU A 54 10.37 10.08 1.61
N THR A 55 10.68 8.83 1.98
CA THR A 55 10.68 7.69 1.05
C THR A 55 9.28 7.39 0.53
N THR A 56 8.24 7.56 1.36
CA THR A 56 6.85 7.42 0.90
C THR A 56 6.51 8.48 -0.15
N VAL A 57 6.82 9.76 0.11
CA VAL A 57 6.59 10.86 -0.84
C VAL A 57 7.40 10.65 -2.12
N ALA A 58 8.66 10.26 -2.00
CA ALA A 58 9.52 9.94 -3.14
C ALA A 58 8.96 8.75 -3.94
N GLY A 59 8.49 7.68 -3.28
CA GLY A 59 7.88 6.52 -3.91
C GLY A 59 6.61 6.88 -4.68
N TRP A 60 5.75 7.73 -4.13
CA TRP A 60 4.59 8.25 -4.84
C TRP A 60 4.99 9.14 -6.02
N LEU A 61 5.93 10.07 -5.83
CA LEU A 61 6.44 10.92 -6.92
C LEU A 61 7.03 10.09 -8.06
N VAL A 62 7.89 9.12 -7.74
CA VAL A 62 8.50 8.20 -8.72
C VAL A 62 7.42 7.37 -9.40
N THR A 63 6.41 6.88 -8.68
CA THR A 63 5.30 6.13 -9.28
C THR A 63 4.51 6.99 -10.25
N PHE A 64 4.18 8.23 -9.89
CA PHE A 64 3.47 9.16 -10.79
C PHE A 64 4.32 9.57 -11.99
N LEU A 65 5.62 9.79 -11.80
CA LEU A 65 6.55 10.10 -12.89
C LEU A 65 6.74 8.91 -13.82
N LEU A 66 6.96 7.69 -13.31
CA LEU A 66 7.13 6.49 -14.13
C LEU A 66 5.83 6.07 -14.82
N LEU A 67 4.69 6.17 -14.13
CA LEU A 67 3.40 5.87 -14.74
C LEU A 67 3.01 6.93 -15.78
N GLY A 68 3.36 8.20 -15.55
CA GLY A 68 3.09 9.31 -16.44
C GLY A 68 4.03 9.42 -17.64
N THR A 69 5.30 9.01 -17.50
CA THR A 69 6.33 9.11 -18.57
C THR A 69 6.60 7.78 -19.27
N SER A 70 6.35 6.64 -18.61
CA SER A 70 6.83 5.33 -19.06
C SER A 70 5.86 4.20 -18.75
N LEU A 71 4.60 4.23 -19.21
CA LEU A 71 3.81 2.99 -19.28
C LEU A 71 2.58 3.03 -20.20
N SER A 72 2.80 3.21 -21.50
CA SER A 72 1.95 2.54 -22.52
C SER A 72 2.32 1.05 -22.59
N LEU A 73 2.39 0.36 -21.46
CA LEU A 73 2.88 -1.02 -21.41
C LEU A 73 1.73 -1.94 -20.98
N PRO A 74 1.16 -2.71 -21.92
CA PRO A 74 0.30 -3.84 -21.59
C PRO A 74 1.20 -4.91 -21.00
N THR A 75 1.48 -4.86 -19.70
CA THR A 75 2.22 -5.95 -19.07
C THR A 75 1.26 -7.12 -18.85
N PRO A 76 1.46 -8.27 -19.50
CA PRO A 76 0.60 -9.45 -19.32
C PRO A 76 0.53 -9.89 -17.85
N LEU A 77 1.57 -9.55 -17.06
CA LEU A 77 1.66 -9.81 -15.63
C LEU A 77 0.60 -9.05 -14.79
N LEU A 78 0.18 -7.85 -15.21
CA LEU A 78 -0.93 -7.13 -14.58
C LEU A 78 -2.27 -7.81 -14.85
N THR A 79 -2.41 -8.45 -16.01
CA THR A 79 -3.62 -9.19 -16.40
C THR A 79 -3.78 -10.43 -15.54
N GLU A 80 -2.70 -11.20 -15.34
CA GLU A 80 -2.68 -12.37 -14.46
C GLU A 80 -2.99 -11.99 -13.01
N LEU A 81 -2.40 -10.90 -12.50
CA LEU A 81 -2.69 -10.42 -11.14
C LEU A 81 -4.12 -9.90 -11.01
N LYS A 82 -4.65 -9.21 -12.03
CA LYS A 82 -6.05 -8.76 -12.07
C LYS A 82 -7.02 -9.94 -12.03
N ILE A 83 -6.73 -11.02 -12.75
CA ILE A 83 -7.53 -12.25 -12.74
C ILE A 83 -7.45 -12.95 -11.38
N ALA A 84 -6.24 -13.08 -10.81
CA ALA A 84 -6.03 -13.65 -9.48
C ALA A 84 -6.77 -12.86 -8.39
N LEU A 85 -6.76 -11.52 -8.46
CA LEU A 85 -7.49 -10.65 -7.55
C LEU A 85 -9.01 -10.71 -7.77
N MET A 86 -9.48 -10.80 -9.01
CA MET A 86 -10.90 -11.03 -9.30
C MET A 86 -11.38 -12.32 -8.66
N ASN A 87 -10.65 -13.42 -8.83
CA ASN A 87 -10.98 -14.70 -8.20
C ASN A 87 -10.90 -14.65 -6.68
N PHE A 88 -9.91 -13.97 -6.11
CA PHE A 88 -9.81 -13.79 -4.66
C PHE A 88 -10.97 -12.97 -4.09
N ILE A 89 -11.44 -11.94 -4.80
CA ILE A 89 -12.62 -11.15 -4.43
C ILE A 89 -13.91 -11.95 -4.67
N PHE A 90 -13.96 -12.78 -5.72
CA PHE A 90 -15.09 -13.66 -6.04
C PHE A 90 -15.14 -14.96 -5.22
N LEU A 91 -14.13 -15.26 -4.39
CA LEU A 91 -14.11 -16.44 -3.52
C LEU A 91 -15.25 -16.46 -2.47
N THR A 92 -16.01 -15.36 -2.34
CA THR A 92 -17.30 -15.34 -1.63
C THR A 92 -18.38 -16.19 -2.31
N ASN A 93 -18.30 -16.45 -3.61
CA ASN A 93 -19.26 -17.27 -4.36
C ASN A 93 -18.86 -18.76 -4.39
N GLY A 94 -17.69 -19.12 -3.84
CA GLY A 94 -17.24 -20.51 -3.71
C GLY A 94 -17.68 -21.21 -2.42
N LEU A 95 -18.28 -20.48 -1.48
CA LEU A 95 -18.79 -21.02 -0.21
C LEU A 95 -20.30 -21.27 -0.20
N THR A 96 -21.03 -20.91 -1.27
CA THR A 96 -22.35 -21.52 -1.55
C THR A 96 -22.11 -22.74 -2.43
N ALA A 97 -21.81 -23.86 -1.77
CA ALA A 97 -21.67 -25.18 -2.37
C ALA A 97 -22.78 -25.49 -3.39
N PRO A 98 -22.52 -26.28 -4.44
CA PRO A 98 -23.50 -27.23 -4.92
C PRO A 98 -23.47 -28.45 -3.98
N PRO A 99 -24.57 -28.73 -3.26
CA PRO A 99 -24.89 -30.13 -3.01
C PRO A 99 -26.37 -30.43 -3.32
N SER A 100 -26.51 -31.39 -4.24
CA SER A 100 -27.61 -32.37 -4.35
C SER A 100 -29.04 -31.85 -4.54
N CYS A 101 -29.53 -31.86 -5.79
CA CYS A 101 -30.42 -32.90 -6.34
C CYS A 101 -30.20 -32.99 -7.85
#